data_AF-A0A725G9E7-F1
#
_entry.id   AF-A0A725G9E7-F1
#
_cell.length_a   1.000
_cell.length_b   1.000
_cell.length_c   1.000
_cell.angle_alpha   90.00
_cell.angle_beta   90.00
_cell.angle_gamma   90.00
#
_symmetry.space_group_name_H-M   'P 1'
#
loop_
_entity.id
_entity.type
_entity.pdbx_description
1 polymer ?
#
loop_
_entity_poly.entity_id
_entity_poly.type
_entity_poly.pdbx_seq_one_letter_code
_entity_poly.pdbx_strand_id
1 'polypeptide(L)'
;WCRFSEQCAARTKTVNSVLAEELEDDTDVYRTAVERVAKFCNDADYMSVWEDVQPSDILKLLPDGPDLPKKPVREDDFALELTPEQLVAEYEKLPLLRQHIDKVEKAMSAALHSGKKVPGYKLVEGRPGNRAWKDEDAVNKFRENHVNGYLLDKTVPVSPTEAEKIIGKEDPELWAELSKLVTRKPGAPCVAADDDKRPEWQNFTEGDLE
;
A
#
# COMPACT_ATOMS: atom_id res chain seq x y z
N TRP A 1 26.96 23.61 9.42
CA TRP A 1 27.46 22.32 9.94
C TRP A 1 27.18 22.13 11.44
N CYS A 2 27.37 23.13 12.33
CA CYS A 2 27.18 22.91 13.78
C CYS A 2 25.73 22.86 14.31
N ARG A 3 24.71 23.44 13.64
CA ARG A 3 23.31 23.41 14.14
C ARG A 3 22.63 22.04 14.08
N PHE A 4 23.07 21.17 13.17
CA PHE A 4 22.51 19.83 13.00
C PHE A 4 23.22 18.79 13.89
N SER A 5 24.52 18.96 14.16
CA SER A 5 25.32 18.02 14.98
C SER A 5 24.78 17.83 16.40
N GLU A 6 24.32 18.90 17.06
CA GLU A 6 23.76 18.81 18.42
C GLU A 6 22.38 18.12 18.46
N GLN A 7 21.54 18.35 17.44
CA GLN A 7 20.22 17.70 17.31
C GLN A 7 20.36 16.22 16.95
N CYS A 8 21.31 15.88 16.08
CA CYS A 8 21.68 14.50 15.77
C CYS A 8 22.16 13.79 17.04
N ALA A 9 23.10 14.37 17.81
CA ALA A 9 23.61 13.75 19.04
C ALA A 9 22.51 13.51 20.08
N ALA A 10 21.59 14.47 20.28
CA ALA A 10 20.47 14.33 21.20
C ALA A 10 19.51 13.21 20.78
N ARG A 11 19.16 13.14 19.48
CA ARG A 11 18.25 12.10 18.96
C ARG A 11 18.90 10.72 18.90
N THR A 12 20.17 10.62 18.50
CA THR A 12 20.93 9.37 18.59
C THR A 12 20.95 8.85 20.02
N LYS A 13 21.11 9.73 21.02
CA LYS A 13 21.02 9.35 22.43
C LYS A 13 19.65 8.77 22.81
N THR A 14 18.56 9.37 22.32
CA THR A 14 17.19 8.87 22.54
C THR A 14 16.94 7.53 21.85
N VAL A 15 17.40 7.34 20.60
CA VAL A 15 17.23 6.06 19.91
C VAL A 15 18.06 4.96 20.58
N ASN A 16 19.30 5.28 20.99
CA ASN A 16 20.16 4.32 21.67
C ASN A 16 19.64 3.93 23.06
N SER A 17 18.87 4.78 23.75
CA SER A 17 18.21 4.39 25.00
C SER A 17 17.03 3.45 24.78
N VAL A 18 16.24 3.65 23.71
CA VAL A 18 15.18 2.71 23.34
C VAL A 18 15.77 1.36 22.93
N LEU A 19 16.82 1.36 22.11
CA LEU A 19 17.54 0.13 21.76
C LEU A 19 18.11 -0.59 22.98
N ALA A 20 18.56 0.17 24.00
CA ALA A 20 19.09 -0.42 25.22
C ALA A 20 17.99 -1.13 26.02
N GLU A 21 16.78 -0.57 26.09
CA GLU A 21 15.61 -1.18 26.74
C GLU A 21 15.06 -2.39 25.95
N GLU A 22 15.07 -2.34 24.61
CA GLU A 22 14.50 -3.40 23.77
C GLU A 22 15.44 -4.59 23.55
N LEU A 23 16.77 -4.38 23.66
CA LEU A 23 17.79 -5.38 23.35
C LEU A 23 18.69 -5.71 24.55
N GLU A 24 18.17 -5.56 25.78
CA GLU A 24 18.93 -5.70 27.05
C GLU A 24 19.80 -6.97 27.13
N ASP A 25 19.43 -8.05 26.43
CA ASP A 25 20.07 -9.36 26.51
C ASP A 25 21.04 -9.71 25.36
N ASP A 26 21.15 -8.89 24.29
CA ASP A 26 22.04 -9.17 23.15
C ASP A 26 22.98 -7.99 22.82
N THR A 27 24.15 -8.01 23.45
CA THR A 27 25.17 -6.95 23.34
C THR A 27 25.73 -6.77 21.93
N ASP A 28 25.77 -7.82 21.10
CA ASP A 28 26.33 -7.75 19.75
C ASP A 28 25.32 -7.17 18.76
N VAL A 29 24.04 -7.53 18.93
CA VAL A 29 22.93 -6.93 18.18
C VAL A 29 22.77 -5.45 18.56
N TYR A 30 22.82 -5.12 19.86
CA TYR A 30 22.78 -3.73 20.33
C TYR A 30 23.89 -2.88 19.71
N ARG A 31 25.14 -3.37 19.74
CA ARG A 31 26.30 -2.66 19.17
C ARG A 31 26.12 -2.41 17.66
N THR A 32 25.67 -3.43 16.93
CA THR A 32 25.43 -3.33 15.49
C THR A 32 24.30 -2.33 15.16
N ALA A 33 23.23 -2.31 15.96
CA ALA A 33 22.13 -1.37 15.81
C ALA A 33 22.58 0.08 16.06
N VAL A 34 23.36 0.32 17.12
CA VAL A 34 23.92 1.64 17.45
C VAL A 34 24.85 2.16 16.34
N GLU A 35 25.70 1.31 15.78
CA GLU A 35 26.59 1.68 14.67
C GLU A 35 25.81 2.07 13.40
N ARG A 36 24.70 1.39 13.12
CA ARG A 36 23.82 1.70 11.98
C ARG A 36 23.03 2.98 12.20
N VAL A 37 22.50 3.22 13.40
CA VAL A 37 21.86 4.50 13.75
C VAL A 37 22.87 5.64 13.56
N ALA A 38 24.10 5.48 14.03
CA ALA A 38 25.15 6.48 13.84
C ALA A 38 25.48 6.70 12.34
N LYS A 39 25.53 5.65 11.53
CA LYS A 39 25.75 5.77 10.08
C LYS A 39 24.59 6.48 9.38
N PHE A 40 23.35 6.12 9.70
CA PHE A 40 22.13 6.74 9.17
C PHE A 40 22.02 8.22 9.57
N CYS A 41 22.35 8.57 10.81
CA CYS A 41 22.36 9.96 11.29
C CYS A 41 23.39 10.85 10.59
N ASN A 42 24.46 10.25 10.05
CA ASN A 42 25.54 10.95 9.38
C ASN A 42 25.42 10.92 7.84
N ASP A 43 24.36 10.30 7.30
CA ASP A 43 24.11 10.26 5.87
C ASP A 43 23.41 11.56 5.40
N ALA A 44 24.01 12.21 4.40
CA ALA A 44 23.61 13.54 3.97
C ALA A 44 22.27 13.56 3.23
N ASP A 45 21.91 12.46 2.58
CA ASP A 45 20.68 12.35 1.77
C ASP A 45 19.43 12.23 2.65
N TYR A 46 19.58 11.79 3.90
CA TYR A 46 18.44 11.62 4.80
C TYR A 46 18.14 12.87 5.62
N MET A 47 19.08 13.83 5.73
CA MET A 47 18.99 15.04 6.57
C MET A 47 17.71 15.88 6.36
N SER A 48 17.09 15.85 5.17
CA SER A 48 15.86 16.60 4.89
C SER A 48 14.58 15.96 5.44
N VAL A 49 14.60 14.67 5.74
CA VAL A 49 13.44 13.90 6.24
C VAL A 49 13.39 13.91 7.78
N TRP A 50 14.47 14.36 8.43
CA TRP A 50 14.65 14.26 9.88
C TRP A 50 13.69 15.08 10.72
N GLU A 51 13.23 16.25 10.26
CA GLU A 51 12.27 17.04 11.04
C GLU A 51 10.92 16.31 11.20
N ASP A 52 10.59 15.43 10.26
CA ASP A 52 9.29 14.74 10.15
C ASP A 52 9.27 13.34 10.78
N VAL A 53 10.42 12.81 11.24
CA VAL A 53 10.53 11.44 11.78
C VAL A 53 10.73 11.47 13.30
N GLN A 54 9.87 10.73 14.04
CA GLN A 54 10.02 10.56 15.48
C GLN A 54 11.18 9.60 15.79
N PRO A 55 11.88 9.74 16.94
CA PRO A 55 12.98 8.85 17.30
C PRO A 55 12.65 7.36 17.23
N SER A 56 11.43 6.96 17.61
CA SER A 56 10.93 5.58 17.54
C SER A 56 10.78 5.05 16.10
N ASP A 57 10.62 5.93 15.12
CA ASP A 57 10.44 5.56 13.72
C ASP A 57 11.77 5.42 12.96
N ILE A 58 12.87 5.93 13.52
CA ILE A 58 14.21 5.81 12.93
C ILE A 58 14.62 4.34 12.78
N LEU A 59 14.23 3.49 13.74
CA LEU A 59 14.47 2.05 13.67
C LEU A 59 13.74 1.37 12.50
N LYS A 60 12.60 1.92 12.08
CA LYS A 60 11.81 1.41 10.92
C LYS A 60 12.41 1.81 9.58
N LEU A 61 13.30 2.79 9.56
CA LEU A 61 13.94 3.31 8.36
C LEU A 61 15.33 2.70 8.12
N LEU A 62 15.84 1.91 9.07
CA LEU A 62 17.08 1.17 8.89
C LEU A 62 16.85 0.06 7.85
N PRO A 63 17.70 -0.03 6.80
CA PRO A 63 17.57 -1.10 5.83
C PRO A 63 17.77 -2.46 6.51
N ASP A 64 16.87 -3.41 6.22
CA ASP A 64 16.87 -4.76 6.78
C ASP A 64 18.24 -5.41 6.58
N GLY A 65 18.87 -5.81 7.69
CA GLY A 65 20.12 -6.56 7.70
C GLY A 65 19.88 -8.00 8.18
N PRO A 66 20.71 -8.96 7.75
CA PRO A 66 20.55 -10.38 8.11
C PRO A 66 20.63 -10.67 9.62
N ASP A 67 21.22 -9.77 10.42
CA ASP A 67 21.48 -9.97 11.86
C ASP A 67 20.62 -9.07 12.78
N LEU A 68 19.59 -8.41 12.26
CA LEU A 68 18.61 -7.75 13.13
C LEU A 68 17.59 -8.80 13.61
N PRO A 69 17.21 -8.82 14.90
CA PRO A 69 16.05 -9.58 15.32
C PRO A 69 14.90 -9.10 14.46
N LYS A 70 14.32 -10.02 13.69
CA LYS A 70 13.03 -9.78 13.04
C LYS A 70 12.15 -9.23 14.15
N LYS A 71 11.65 -8.01 13.94
CA LYS A 71 10.66 -7.39 14.82
C LYS A 71 9.72 -8.52 15.27
N PRO A 72 9.47 -8.73 16.56
CA PRO A 72 8.26 -9.43 16.93
C PRO A 72 7.15 -8.52 16.38
N VAL A 73 6.75 -8.79 15.15
CA VAL A 73 5.38 -8.54 14.73
C VAL A 73 4.63 -9.34 15.76
N ARG A 74 4.12 -8.63 16.76
CA ARG A 74 3.21 -9.20 17.73
C ARG A 74 2.15 -9.84 16.86
N GLU A 75 2.16 -11.17 16.77
CA GLU A 75 1.11 -11.93 16.09
C GLU A 75 -0.19 -11.33 16.58
N ASP A 76 -1.02 -10.93 15.63
CA ASP A 76 -2.06 -9.93 15.77
C ASP A 76 -2.71 -9.92 17.16
N ASP A 77 -2.57 -8.82 17.93
CA ASP A 77 -3.44 -8.55 19.10
C ASP A 77 -4.94 -8.44 18.67
N PHE A 78 -5.23 -8.62 17.37
CA PHE A 78 -6.55 -8.70 16.74
C PHE A 78 -6.95 -10.12 16.31
N ALA A 79 -6.21 -11.17 16.68
CA ALA A 79 -6.67 -12.54 16.50
C ALA A 79 -8.01 -12.72 17.23
N LEU A 80 -9.09 -12.56 16.47
CA LEU A 80 -10.45 -12.77 16.93
C LEU A 80 -10.62 -14.29 17.04
N GLU A 81 -10.20 -14.84 18.18
CA GLU A 81 -10.55 -16.20 18.60
C GLU A 81 -12.07 -16.24 18.91
N LEU A 82 -12.88 -16.15 17.86
CA LEU A 82 -14.33 -16.24 17.92
C LEU A 82 -14.76 -17.64 17.46
N THR A 83 -15.81 -18.16 18.09
CA THR A 83 -16.47 -19.35 17.55
C THR A 83 -17.12 -19.03 16.19
N PRO A 84 -17.34 -20.02 15.30
CA PRO A 84 -17.99 -19.76 14.01
C PRO A 84 -19.35 -19.04 14.15
N GLU A 85 -20.12 -19.35 15.20
CA GLU A 85 -21.39 -18.70 15.50
C GLU A 85 -21.21 -17.21 15.87
N GLN A 86 -20.19 -16.90 16.67
CA GLN A 86 -19.86 -15.52 17.02
C GLN A 86 -19.30 -14.75 15.82
N LEU A 87 -18.53 -15.42 14.96
CA LEU A 87 -18.01 -14.84 13.72
C LEU A 87 -19.15 -14.42 12.79
N VAL A 88 -20.18 -15.26 12.62
CA VAL A 88 -21.37 -14.90 11.84
C VAL A 88 -22.05 -13.67 12.43
N ALA A 89 -22.28 -13.66 13.75
CA ALA A 89 -22.92 -12.53 14.43
C ALA A 89 -22.11 -11.22 14.30
N GLU A 90 -20.79 -11.26 14.30
CA GLU A 90 -19.95 -10.09 14.03
C GLU A 90 -19.89 -9.71 12.55
N TYR A 91 -19.85 -10.69 11.65
CA TYR A 91 -19.84 -10.48 10.21
C TYR A 91 -21.11 -9.76 9.73
N GLU A 92 -22.28 -10.12 10.29
CA GLU A 92 -23.55 -9.45 10.02
C GLU A 92 -23.57 -7.97 10.47
N LYS A 93 -22.74 -7.58 11.45
CA LYS A 93 -22.62 -6.18 11.90
C LYS A 93 -21.69 -5.35 11.01
N LEU A 94 -20.86 -5.96 10.17
CA LEU A 94 -19.91 -5.24 9.31
C LEU A 94 -20.54 -4.14 8.46
N PRO A 95 -21.72 -4.30 7.84
CA PRO A 95 -22.36 -3.21 7.09
C PRO A 95 -22.67 -1.99 7.96
N LEU A 96 -23.13 -2.20 9.20
CA LEU A 96 -23.42 -1.11 10.15
C LEU A 96 -22.13 -0.43 10.61
N LEU A 97 -21.07 -1.19 10.88
CA LEU A 97 -19.75 -0.65 11.24
C LEU A 97 -19.15 0.18 10.10
N ARG A 98 -19.20 -0.33 8.86
CA ARG A 98 -18.78 0.42 7.67
C ARG A 98 -19.57 1.71 7.50
N GLN A 99 -20.89 1.67 7.72
CA GLN A 99 -21.71 2.88 7.69
C GLN A 99 -21.34 3.86 8.82
N HIS A 100 -21.02 3.36 10.01
CA HIS A 100 -20.58 4.20 11.12
C HIS A 100 -19.25 4.90 10.80
N ILE A 101 -18.27 4.16 10.26
CA ILE A 101 -16.98 4.71 9.82
C ILE A 101 -17.20 5.82 8.78
N ASP A 102 -17.99 5.57 7.73
CA ASP A 102 -18.32 6.56 6.70
C ASP A 102 -19.00 7.82 7.30
N LYS A 103 -19.89 7.64 8.29
CA LYS A 103 -20.51 8.78 9.01
C LYS A 103 -19.48 9.59 9.80
N VAL A 104 -18.55 8.93 10.48
CA VAL A 104 -17.48 9.61 11.24
C VAL A 104 -16.56 10.38 10.29
N GLU A 105 -16.14 9.77 9.18
CA GLU A 105 -15.32 10.43 8.15
C GLU A 105 -16.01 11.67 7.58
N LYS A 106 -17.30 11.55 7.23
CA LYS A 106 -18.11 12.69 6.74
C LYS A 106 -18.27 13.78 7.80
N ALA A 107 -18.49 13.43 9.06
CA ALA A 107 -18.60 14.40 10.15
C ALA A 107 -17.28 15.15 10.39
N MET A 108 -16.15 14.44 10.36
CA MET A 108 -14.81 15.02 10.46
C MET A 108 -14.54 15.98 9.30
N SER A 109 -14.82 15.54 8.07
CA SER A 109 -14.71 16.37 6.87
C SER A 109 -15.58 17.62 6.99
N ALA A 110 -16.85 17.49 7.37
CA ALA A 110 -17.76 18.62 7.54
C ALA A 110 -17.30 19.60 8.65
N ALA A 111 -16.79 19.09 9.76
CA ALA A 111 -16.25 19.92 10.83
C ALA A 111 -15.06 20.76 10.35
N LEU A 112 -14.10 20.13 9.65
CA LEU A 112 -12.95 20.81 9.08
C LEU A 112 -13.34 21.81 7.98
N HIS A 113 -14.30 21.48 7.11
CA HIS A 113 -14.83 22.39 6.08
C HIS A 113 -15.58 23.58 6.68
N SER A 114 -16.25 23.41 7.82
CA SER A 114 -16.95 24.50 8.52
C SER A 114 -16.02 25.51 9.22
N GLY A 115 -14.69 25.33 9.10
CA GLY A 115 -13.69 26.18 9.73
C GLY A 115 -13.46 25.90 11.22
N LYS A 116 -14.06 24.83 11.78
CA LYS A 116 -13.80 24.40 13.16
C LYS A 116 -12.41 23.78 13.22
N LYS A 117 -11.60 24.22 14.19
CA LYS A 117 -10.30 23.60 14.47
C LYS A 117 -10.53 22.26 15.17
N VAL A 118 -10.15 21.17 14.51
CA VAL A 118 -10.10 19.85 15.13
C VAL A 118 -8.65 19.60 15.60
N PRO A 119 -8.40 19.33 16.89
CA PRO A 119 -7.05 19.07 17.38
C PRO A 119 -6.39 17.91 16.63
N GLY A 120 -5.18 18.12 16.12
CA GLY A 120 -4.40 17.10 15.40
C GLY A 120 -4.75 16.94 13.91
N TYR A 121 -5.80 17.59 13.40
CA TYR A 121 -6.24 17.44 12.01
C TYR A 121 -6.41 18.80 11.32
N LYS A 122 -6.03 18.86 10.05
CA LYS A 122 -6.21 20.04 9.20
C LYS A 122 -6.78 19.63 7.84
N LEU A 123 -7.56 20.52 7.24
CA LEU A 123 -7.94 20.37 5.84
C LEU A 123 -6.73 20.78 4.98
N VAL A 124 -6.30 19.89 4.10
CA VAL A 124 -5.25 20.16 3.11
C VAL A 124 -5.83 20.03 1.73
N GLU A 125 -5.22 20.72 0.76
CA GLU A 125 -5.54 20.50 -0.64
C GLU A 125 -5.27 19.04 -0.99
N GLY A 126 -6.22 18.42 -1.70
CA GLY A 126 -6.05 17.06 -2.19
C GLY A 126 -4.83 16.98 -3.12
N ARG A 127 -4.34 15.76 -3.35
CA ARG A 127 -3.28 15.57 -4.35
C ARG A 127 -3.80 16.08 -5.70
N PRO A 128 -2.98 16.80 -6.50
CA PRO A 128 -3.37 17.21 -7.83
C PRO A 128 -3.87 16.00 -8.62
N GLY A 129 -5.00 16.17 -9.31
CA GLY A 129 -5.59 15.11 -10.12
C GLY A 129 -4.63 14.61 -11.20
N ASN A 130 -4.97 13.48 -11.83
CA ASN A 130 -4.17 12.95 -12.92
C ASN A 130 -4.00 13.99 -14.02
N ARG A 131 -2.77 14.12 -14.54
CA ARG A 131 -2.48 15.00 -15.67
C ARG A 131 -3.31 14.54 -16.86
N ALA A 132 -4.05 15.46 -17.46
CA ALA A 132 -4.82 15.23 -18.67
C ALA A 132 -4.32 16.17 -19.77
N TRP A 133 -4.39 15.73 -21.02
CA TRP A 133 -4.14 16.59 -22.17
C TRP A 133 -5.24 17.65 -22.26
N LYS A 134 -4.84 18.90 -22.53
CA LYS A 134 -5.79 20.01 -22.62
C LYS A 134 -6.66 19.92 -23.87
N ASP A 135 -6.10 19.38 -24.95
CA ASP A 135 -6.71 19.28 -26.27
C ASP A 135 -6.16 18.03 -26.96
N GLU A 136 -7.01 17.04 -27.17
CA GLU A 136 -6.65 15.78 -27.81
C GLU A 136 -6.33 15.96 -29.30
N ASP A 137 -6.99 16.90 -30.00
CA ASP A 137 -6.73 17.18 -31.41
C ASP A 137 -5.37 17.83 -31.61
N ALA A 138 -4.97 18.70 -30.68
CA ALA A 138 -3.62 19.29 -30.68
C ALA A 138 -2.55 18.20 -30.44
N VAL A 139 -2.80 17.25 -29.54
CA VAL A 139 -1.89 16.12 -29.27
C VAL A 139 -1.82 15.18 -30.48
N ASN A 140 -2.95 14.92 -31.15
CA ASN A 140 -3.02 14.11 -32.36
C ASN A 140 -2.24 14.76 -33.52
N LYS A 141 -2.39 16.07 -33.72
CA LYS A 141 -1.58 16.83 -34.70
C LYS A 141 -0.10 16.83 -34.35
N PHE A 142 0.23 16.97 -33.06
CA PHE A 142 1.61 16.88 -32.60
C PHE A 142 2.19 15.48 -32.86
N ARG A 143 1.41 14.42 -32.63
CA ARG A 143 1.81 13.04 -32.99
C ARG A 143 2.14 12.92 -34.47
N GLU A 144 1.25 13.37 -35.35
CA GLU A 144 1.40 13.22 -36.81
C GLU A 144 2.58 14.01 -37.38
N ASN A 145 2.91 15.15 -36.78
CA ASN A 145 3.98 16.03 -37.26
C ASN A 145 5.38 15.65 -36.75
N HIS A 146 5.51 14.62 -35.90
CA HIS A 146 6.79 14.25 -35.29
C HIS A 146 7.14 12.78 -35.56
N VAL A 147 8.40 12.54 -35.96
CA VAL A 147 8.93 11.19 -36.25
C VAL A 147 8.80 10.24 -35.04
N ASN A 148 8.85 10.78 -33.82
CA ASN A 148 8.70 10.02 -32.58
C ASN A 148 7.28 10.07 -32.00
N GLY A 149 6.28 10.47 -32.80
CA GLY A 149 4.88 10.58 -32.35
C GLY A 149 4.32 9.27 -31.80
N TYR A 150 4.81 8.13 -32.28
CA TYR A 150 4.44 6.79 -31.80
C TYR A 150 4.69 6.58 -30.29
N LEU A 151 5.53 7.40 -29.63
CA LEU A 151 5.75 7.35 -28.18
C LEU A 151 4.51 7.80 -27.38
N LEU A 152 3.57 8.50 -28.03
CA LEU A 152 2.29 8.89 -27.43
C LEU A 152 1.26 7.75 -27.50
N ASP A 153 1.53 6.72 -28.30
CA ASP A 153 0.65 5.57 -28.44
C ASP A 153 1.02 4.49 -27.43
N LYS A 154 0.01 4.00 -26.72
CA LYS A 154 0.15 2.85 -25.84
C LYS A 154 -0.09 1.59 -26.66
N THR A 155 0.97 0.93 -27.13
CA THR A 155 0.87 -0.38 -27.79
C THR A 155 0.56 -1.45 -26.74
N VAL A 156 -0.69 -1.50 -26.30
CA VAL A 156 -1.20 -2.59 -25.46
C VAL A 156 -1.81 -3.62 -26.42
N PRO A 157 -1.41 -4.90 -26.35
CA PRO A 157 -2.12 -5.96 -27.04
C PRO A 157 -3.60 -5.85 -26.65
N VAL A 158 -4.48 -5.83 -27.65
CA VAL A 158 -5.93 -5.81 -27.46
C VAL A 158 -6.27 -6.86 -26.41
N SER A 159 -7.04 -6.50 -25.39
CA SER A 159 -7.37 -7.44 -24.33
C SER A 159 -8.06 -8.66 -24.93
N PRO A 160 -7.93 -9.88 -24.37
CA PRO A 160 -8.58 -11.07 -24.92
C PRO A 160 -10.08 -10.88 -25.18
N THR A 161 -10.77 -10.11 -24.33
CA THR A 161 -12.20 -9.82 -24.48
C THR A 161 -12.51 -8.86 -25.64
N GLU A 162 -11.66 -7.86 -25.88
CA GLU A 162 -11.79 -6.97 -27.03
C GLU A 162 -11.40 -7.69 -28.32
N ALA A 163 -10.36 -8.54 -28.26
CA ALA A 163 -9.91 -9.37 -29.38
C ALA A 163 -10.99 -10.36 -29.79
N GLU A 164 -11.71 -10.97 -28.85
CA GLU A 164 -12.88 -11.82 -29.13
C GLU A 164 -13.96 -11.06 -29.90
N LYS A 165 -14.27 -9.82 -29.49
CA LYS A 165 -15.32 -9.03 -30.11
C LYS A 165 -15.00 -8.58 -31.53
N ILE A 166 -13.73 -8.27 -31.78
CA ILE A 166 -13.23 -7.77 -33.08
C ILE A 166 -12.92 -8.97 -33.97
N ILE A 167 -11.97 -9.81 -33.57
CA ILE A 167 -11.43 -10.93 -34.35
C ILE A 167 -12.44 -12.07 -34.41
N GLY A 168 -13.14 -12.38 -33.32
CA GLY A 168 -14.14 -13.46 -33.33
C GLY A 168 -15.33 -13.22 -34.27
N LYS A 169 -15.58 -11.97 -34.69
CA LYS A 169 -16.60 -11.65 -35.70
C LYS A 169 -16.04 -11.61 -37.14
N GLU A 170 -14.81 -11.14 -37.31
CA GLU A 170 -14.20 -10.97 -38.62
C GLU A 170 -13.49 -12.24 -39.12
N ASP A 171 -12.82 -12.96 -38.22
CA ASP A 171 -12.08 -14.19 -38.50
C ASP A 171 -12.20 -15.20 -37.33
N PRO A 172 -13.25 -16.05 -37.34
CA PRO A 172 -13.46 -17.06 -36.32
C PRO A 172 -12.36 -18.13 -36.24
N GLU A 173 -11.64 -18.42 -37.34
CA GLU A 173 -10.56 -19.41 -37.35
C GLU A 173 -9.33 -18.86 -36.61
N LEU A 174 -8.96 -17.60 -36.87
CA LEU A 174 -7.90 -16.91 -36.13
C LEU A 174 -8.22 -16.78 -34.64
N TRP A 175 -9.48 -16.50 -34.28
CA TRP A 175 -9.89 -16.47 -32.88
C TRP A 175 -9.80 -17.85 -32.21
N ALA A 176 -10.07 -18.94 -32.93
CA ALA A 176 -9.92 -20.30 -32.40
C ALA A 176 -8.45 -20.65 -32.07
N GLU A 177 -7.48 -20.04 -32.75
CA GLU A 177 -6.07 -20.15 -32.40
C GLU A 177 -5.68 -19.26 -31.22
N LEU A 178 -6.13 -18.00 -31.22
CA LEU A 178 -5.82 -17.02 -30.17
C LEU A 178 -6.47 -17.36 -28.82
N SER A 179 -7.70 -17.88 -28.82
CA SER A 179 -8.42 -18.27 -27.60
C SER A 179 -7.68 -19.35 -26.79
N LYS A 180 -6.84 -20.18 -27.44
CA LYS A 180 -5.99 -21.18 -26.77
C LYS A 180 -4.87 -20.54 -25.93
N LEU A 181 -4.51 -19.29 -26.21
CA LEU A 181 -3.50 -18.53 -25.45
C LEU A 181 -4.09 -17.79 -24.25
N VAL A 182 -5.43 -17.75 -24.13
CA VAL A 182 -6.12 -17.04 -23.04
C VAL A 182 -6.10 -17.90 -21.78
N THR A 183 -5.35 -17.46 -20.79
CA THR A 183 -5.37 -18.06 -19.45
C THR A 183 -6.29 -17.26 -18.54
N ARG A 184 -7.21 -17.93 -17.84
CA ARG A 184 -8.04 -17.32 -16.80
C ARG A 184 -7.65 -17.93 -15.46
N LYS A 185 -7.18 -17.09 -14.52
CA LYS A 185 -7.04 -17.53 -13.14
C LYS A 185 -8.42 -17.87 -12.56
N PRO A 186 -8.54 -18.90 -11.71
CA PRO A 186 -9.78 -19.12 -10.98
C PRO A 186 -10.13 -17.86 -10.18
N GLY A 187 -11.42 -17.57 -10.02
CA GLY A 187 -11.85 -16.43 -9.20
C GLY A 187 -11.34 -16.61 -7.77
N ALA A 188 -10.93 -15.52 -7.11
CA ALA A 188 -10.49 -15.62 -5.72
C ALA A 188 -11.63 -16.10 -4.80
N PRO A 189 -11.32 -16.86 -3.73
CA PRO A 189 -12.33 -17.23 -2.74
C PRO A 189 -12.93 -15.96 -2.12
N CYS A 190 -14.24 -15.98 -1.89
CA CYS A 190 -14.98 -14.87 -1.31
C CYS A 190 -16.10 -15.43 -0.45
N VAL A 191 -16.37 -14.78 0.69
CA VAL A 191 -17.47 -15.16 1.57
C VAL A 191 -18.80 -14.83 0.87
N ALA A 192 -19.63 -15.84 0.67
CA ALA A 192 -20.96 -15.73 0.10
C ALA A 192 -21.96 -16.43 1.03
N ALA A 193 -23.25 -16.09 0.89
CA ALA A 193 -24.31 -16.78 1.62
C ALA A 193 -24.58 -18.15 1.02
N ASP A 194 -25.17 -19.06 1.81
CA ASP A 194 -25.47 -20.44 1.39
C ASP A 194 -26.47 -20.53 0.23
N ASP A 195 -27.20 -19.45 -0.05
CA ASP A 195 -28.12 -19.35 -1.20
C ASP A 195 -27.42 -18.93 -2.52
N ASP A 196 -26.11 -18.68 -2.48
CA ASP A 196 -25.33 -18.35 -3.67
C ASP A 196 -25.25 -19.56 -4.61
N LYS A 197 -25.54 -19.32 -5.89
CA LYS A 197 -25.57 -20.36 -6.93
C LYS A 197 -24.17 -20.81 -7.37
N ARG A 198 -23.11 -20.11 -6.96
CA ARG A 198 -21.73 -20.45 -7.32
C ARG A 198 -21.31 -21.71 -6.56
N PRO A 199 -20.54 -22.62 -7.20
CA PRO A 199 -20.07 -23.82 -6.53
C PRO A 199 -19.13 -23.45 -5.37
N GLU A 200 -19.15 -24.28 -4.33
CA GLU A 200 -18.24 -24.16 -3.20
C GLU A 200 -16.78 -24.22 -3.64
N TRP A 201 -15.93 -23.52 -2.92
CA TRP A 201 -14.51 -23.43 -3.21
C TRP A 201 -13.80 -24.76 -2.89
N GLN A 202 -13.27 -25.43 -3.91
CA GLN A 202 -12.57 -26.73 -3.77
C GLN A 202 -11.04 -26.63 -3.90
N ASN A 203 -10.51 -25.48 -4.31
CA ASN A 203 -9.08 -25.31 -4.59
C ASN A 203 -8.36 -24.76 -3.36
N PHE A 204 -8.10 -25.62 -2.38
CA PHE A 204 -7.35 -25.24 -1.18
C PHE A 204 -5.85 -25.35 -1.41
N THR A 205 -5.09 -24.27 -1.25
CA THR A 205 -3.63 -24.32 -1.18
C THR A 205 -3.12 -23.78 0.16
N GLU A 206 -2.03 -24.34 0.68
CA GLU A 206 -1.48 -23.97 2.02
C GLU A 206 -1.09 -22.49 2.10
N GLY A 207 -0.72 -21.87 0.98
CA GLY A 207 -0.46 -20.43 0.89
C GLY A 207 -1.69 -19.53 0.91
N ASP A 208 -2.91 -20.08 0.93
CA ASP A 208 -4.15 -19.29 1.10
C ASP A 208 -4.50 -19.06 2.59
N LEU A 209 -3.76 -19.67 3.52
CA LEU A 209 -3.95 -19.55 4.97
C LEU A 209 -2.97 -18.56 5.65
N GLU A 210 -1.94 -18.12 4.94
CA GLU A 210 -0.93 -17.12 5.41
C GLU A 210 -1.35 -15.68 5.05
#